data_AF-A0AAV1YD79-F1
#
_entry.id   AF-A0AAV1YD79-F1
#
_cell.length_a   1.000
_cell.length_b   1.000
_cell.length_c   1.000
_cell.angle_alpha   90.00
_cell.angle_beta   90.00
_cell.angle_gamma   90.00
#
_symmetry.space_group_name_H-M   'P 1'
#
loop_
_entity.id
_entity.type
_entity.pdbx_description
1 polymer ?
#
loop_
_entity_poly.entity_id
_entity_poly.type
_entity_poly.pdbx_seq_one_letter_code
_entity_poly.pdbx_strand_id
1 'polypeptide(L)'
;MAVLVIGGGDGGVLREVARHNSVERIDICEIDKMVVDVSKQFFPDVAVGYEDKRVTLHIGDGVAEGTYDAVIVDSSDPIGRVYLGMIGFMLCSTEGPPVDFKHPVNPVDENDSQSSSRPLKFYKSEV
;
A
#
# COMPACT_ATOMS: atom_id res chain seq x y z
N MET A 1 -4.72 -8.89 12.35
CA MET A 1 -3.69 -8.70 11.29
C MET A 1 -3.46 -7.21 11.02
N ALA A 2 -2.23 -6.79 10.78
CA ALA A 2 -1.84 -5.43 10.41
C ALA A 2 -1.42 -5.35 8.93
N VAL A 3 -1.94 -4.36 8.20
CA VAL A 3 -1.63 -4.12 6.79
C VAL A 3 -1.06 -2.71 6.62
N LEU A 4 0.01 -2.58 5.82
CA LEU A 4 0.54 -1.28 5.39
C LEU A 4 0.23 -1.06 3.91
N VAL A 5 -0.24 0.14 3.56
CA VAL A 5 -0.39 0.62 2.19
C VAL A 5 0.60 1.76 1.96
N ILE A 6 1.39 1.70 0.89
CA ILE A 6 2.31 2.76 0.47
C ILE A 6 1.79 3.32 -0.84
N GLY A 7 1.51 4.61 -0.89
CA GLY A 7 0.75 5.24 -1.98
C GLY A 7 -0.75 4.96 -1.88
N GLY A 8 -1.43 4.90 -3.02
CA GLY A 8 -2.87 4.61 -3.07
C GLY A 8 -3.74 5.68 -2.41
N GLY A 9 -3.31 6.95 -2.46
CA GLY A 9 -4.00 8.08 -1.83
C GLY A 9 -5.48 8.24 -2.19
N ASP A 10 -5.96 7.58 -3.26
CA ASP A 10 -7.38 7.55 -3.64
C ASP A 10 -8.29 6.79 -2.65
N GLY A 11 -7.72 5.90 -1.84
CA GLY A 11 -8.43 5.09 -0.84
C GLY A 11 -9.07 3.81 -1.39
N GLY A 12 -8.88 3.48 -2.67
CA GLY A 12 -9.40 2.28 -3.30
C GLY A 12 -8.83 1.00 -2.68
N VAL A 13 -7.52 0.96 -2.43
CA VAL A 13 -6.89 -0.16 -1.71
C VAL A 13 -7.45 -0.30 -0.30
N LEU A 14 -7.58 0.81 0.43
CA LEU A 14 -8.15 0.82 1.79
C LEU A 14 -9.56 0.22 1.82
N ARG A 15 -10.40 0.61 0.86
CA ARG A 15 -11.77 0.08 0.73
C ARG A 15 -11.77 -1.43 0.57
N GLU A 16 -10.84 -1.98 -0.21
CA GLU A 16 -10.77 -3.42 -0.42
C GLU A 16 -10.18 -4.16 0.78
N VAL A 17 -9.08 -3.69 1.40
CA VAL A 17 -8.56 -4.37 2.61
C VAL A 17 -9.54 -4.27 3.78
N ALA A 18 -10.34 -3.20 3.87
CA ALA A 18 -11.40 -3.07 4.86
C ALA A 18 -12.48 -4.17 4.78
N ARG A 19 -12.65 -4.84 3.62
CA ARG A 19 -13.58 -5.99 3.52
C ARG A 19 -13.12 -7.22 4.32
N HIS A 20 -11.86 -7.28 4.73
CA HIS A 20 -11.30 -8.40 5.46
C HIS A 20 -11.46 -8.20 6.98
N ASN A 21 -12.34 -9.00 7.59
CA ASN A 21 -12.60 -8.94 9.03
C ASN A 21 -11.42 -9.38 9.91
N SER A 22 -10.45 -10.13 9.36
CA SER A 22 -9.23 -10.53 10.06
C SER A 22 -8.20 -9.39 10.19
N VAL A 23 -8.39 -8.29 9.47
CA VAL A 23 -7.55 -7.10 9.56
C VAL A 23 -8.00 -6.27 10.76
N GLU A 24 -7.06 -5.89 11.61
CA GLU A 24 -7.26 -5.16 12.86
C GLU A 24 -6.63 -3.76 12.80
N ARG A 25 -5.62 -3.56 11.94
CA ARG A 25 -4.94 -2.28 11.71
C ARG A 25 -4.60 -2.13 10.23
N ILE A 26 -4.85 -0.94 9.69
CA ILE A 26 -4.50 -0.55 8.33
C ILE A 26 -3.77 0.78 8.43
N ASP A 27 -2.49 0.82 8.10
CA ASP A 27 -1.74 2.06 8.03
C ASP A 27 -1.52 2.40 6.55
N ILE A 28 -1.68 3.67 6.18
CA ILE A 28 -1.42 4.15 4.81
C ILE A 28 -0.46 5.32 4.84
N CYS A 29 0.58 5.24 4.02
CA CYS A 29 1.54 6.31 3.80
C CYS A 29 1.32 6.92 2.41
N GLU A 30 0.85 8.17 2.36
CA GLU A 30 0.70 8.93 1.13
C GLU A 30 1.60 10.17 1.20
N ILE A 31 2.41 10.40 0.17
CA ILE A 31 3.35 11.52 0.15
C ILE A 31 2.63 12.85 -0.09
N ASP A 32 1.56 12.83 -0.88
CA ASP A 32 0.83 14.03 -1.28
C ASP A 32 -0.57 14.09 -0.65
N LYS A 33 -0.70 14.93 0.38
CA LYS A 33 -1.99 15.22 1.03
C LYS A 33 -3.05 15.72 0.04
N MET A 34 -2.66 16.41 -1.03
CA MET A 34 -3.60 16.89 -2.04
C MET A 34 -4.32 15.73 -2.72
N VAL A 35 -3.63 14.62 -2.98
CA VAL A 35 -4.24 13.42 -3.58
C VAL A 35 -5.36 12.89 -2.69
N VAL A 36 -5.12 12.80 -1.38
CA VAL A 36 -6.13 12.36 -0.41
C VAL A 36 -7.33 13.31 -0.37
N ASP A 37 -7.07 14.61 -0.27
CA ASP A 37 -8.13 15.61 -0.13
C ASP A 37 -9.00 15.69 -1.40
N VAL A 38 -8.38 15.67 -2.59
CA VAL A 38 -9.07 15.61 -3.88
C VAL A 38 -9.89 14.32 -3.99
N SER A 39 -9.33 13.19 -3.55
CA SER A 39 -10.03 11.90 -3.63
C SER A 39 -11.26 11.86 -2.74
N LYS A 40 -11.15 12.37 -1.50
CA LYS A 40 -12.30 12.52 -0.60
C LYS A 40 -13.37 13.47 -1.16
N GLN A 41 -12.95 14.53 -1.86
CA GLN A 41 -13.87 15.52 -2.41
C GLN A 41 -14.58 15.05 -3.69
N PHE A 42 -13.85 14.45 -4.63
CA PHE A 42 -14.34 14.17 -5.97
C PHE A 42 -14.65 12.69 -6.23
N PHE A 43 -14.09 11.78 -5.43
CA PHE A 43 -14.26 10.33 -5.56
C PHE A 43 -14.65 9.67 -4.22
N PRO A 44 -15.72 10.12 -3.55
CA PRO A 44 -16.09 9.65 -2.21
C PRO A 44 -16.36 8.14 -2.15
N ASP A 45 -16.86 7.52 -3.21
CA ASP A 45 -17.11 6.07 -3.28
C ASP A 45 -15.82 5.22 -3.34
N VAL A 46 -14.71 5.84 -3.77
CA VAL A 46 -13.37 5.24 -3.74
C VAL A 46 -12.72 5.53 -2.39
N ALA A 47 -12.78 6.79 -1.94
CA ALA A 47 -12.19 7.25 -0.70
C ALA A 47 -12.92 6.76 0.57
N VAL A 48 -14.05 6.06 0.46
CA VAL A 48 -14.81 5.50 1.59
C VAL A 48 -13.96 4.62 2.52
N GLY A 49 -12.87 4.04 2.01
CA GLY A 49 -11.91 3.28 2.81
C GLY A 49 -11.32 4.09 3.97
N TYR A 50 -11.20 5.42 3.85
CA TYR A 50 -10.71 6.30 4.91
C TYR A 50 -11.65 6.42 6.12
N GLU A 51 -12.92 6.01 6.00
CA GLU A 51 -13.89 6.06 7.10
C GLU A 51 -13.82 4.82 8.00
N ASP A 52 -13.04 3.80 7.63
CA ASP A 52 -12.83 2.63 8.48
C ASP A 52 -11.97 3.01 9.69
N LYS A 53 -12.49 2.77 10.90
CA LYS A 53 -11.81 3.07 12.17
C LYS A 53 -10.45 2.39 12.36
N ARG A 54 -10.15 1.36 11.57
CA ARG A 54 -8.86 0.66 11.59
C ARG A 54 -7.79 1.37 10.76
N VAL A 55 -8.17 2.38 9.98
CA VAL A 55 -7.28 3.13 9.09
C VAL A 55 -6.58 4.28 9.82
N THR A 56 -5.25 4.30 9.73
CA THR A 56 -4.41 5.43 10.12
C THR A 56 -3.73 6.00 8.88
N LEU A 57 -4.01 7.28 8.57
CA LEU A 57 -3.34 7.99 7.48
C LEU A 57 -2.08 8.71 7.97
N HIS A 58 -0.97 8.40 7.33
CA HIS A 58 0.32 9.06 7.49
C HIS A 58 0.63 9.87 6.22
N ILE A 59 0.78 11.19 6.37
CA ILE A 59 1.24 12.04 5.27
C ILE A 59 2.77 12.14 5.33
N GLY A 60 3.43 11.65 4.29
CA GLY A 60 4.90 11.65 4.17
C GLY A 60 5.45 10.47 3.38
N ASP A 61 6.77 10.44 3.28
CA ASP A 61 7.52 9.46 2.48
C ASP A 61 7.57 8.08 3.15
N GLY A 62 6.47 7.32 3.11
CA GLY A 62 6.46 5.87 3.36
C GLY A 62 6.78 5.38 4.77
N VAL A 63 7.23 6.24 5.70
CA VAL A 63 7.70 5.81 7.02
C VAL A 63 6.53 5.57 7.97
N ALA A 64 6.04 4.35 8.01
CA ALA A 64 5.26 3.84 9.14
C ALA A 64 6.13 2.90 9.98
N GLU A 65 6.34 3.21 11.24
CA GLU A 65 7.11 2.36 12.15
C GLU A 65 6.25 1.19 12.65
N GLY A 66 6.69 -0.05 12.42
CA GLY A 66 6.02 -1.23 12.94
C GLY A 66 6.24 -2.50 12.13
N THR A 67 5.65 -3.59 12.62
CA THR A 67 5.58 -4.89 11.92
C THR A 67 4.21 -5.05 11.27
N TYR A 68 4.18 -5.61 10.06
CA TYR A 68 2.97 -5.82 9.27
C TYR A 68 2.89 -7.25 8.76
N ASP A 69 1.67 -7.78 8.67
CA ASP A 69 1.41 -9.10 8.08
C ASP A 69 1.31 -9.03 6.56
N ALA A 70 1.03 -7.85 6.01
CA ALA A 70 1.07 -7.57 4.58
C ALA A 70 1.44 -6.11 4.31
N VAL A 71 2.15 -5.87 3.21
CA VAL A 71 2.43 -4.54 2.66
C VAL A 71 1.84 -4.49 1.25
N ILE A 72 1.28 -3.36 0.84
CA ILE A 72 0.73 -3.12 -0.49
C ILE A 72 1.36 -1.84 -1.01
N VAL A 73 1.99 -1.88 -2.19
CA VAL A 73 2.62 -0.70 -2.81
C VAL A 73 1.79 -0.29 -4.01
N ASP A 74 1.02 0.76 -3.85
CA ASP A 74 0.17 1.34 -4.89
C ASP A 74 0.80 2.64 -5.39
N SER A 75 1.95 2.48 -6.05
CA SER A 75 2.74 3.58 -6.60
C SER A 75 2.41 3.82 -8.07
N SER A 76 2.39 5.08 -8.48
CA SER A 76 2.39 5.43 -9.91
C SER A 76 3.77 5.13 -10.52
N ASP A 77 3.82 4.42 -11.65
CA ASP A 77 5.08 4.21 -12.38
C ASP A 77 5.68 5.56 -12.85
N PRO A 78 7.00 5.77 -12.72
CA PRO A 78 7.65 7.01 -13.18
C PRO A 78 7.87 7.05 -14.70
N ILE A 79 7.44 6.04 -15.46
CA ILE A 79 7.71 5.96 -16.91
C ILE A 79 6.71 6.81 -17.70
N GLY A 80 7.00 8.12 -17.77
CA GLY A 80 6.59 9.03 -18.84
C GLY A 80 5.13 9.47 -18.85
N ARG A 81 4.83 10.67 -18.32
CA ARG A 81 3.62 11.51 -18.52
C ARG A 81 2.25 10.79 -18.58
N VAL A 82 2.13 9.58 -18.06
CA VAL A 82 0.90 8.80 -18.02
C VAL A 82 0.85 8.14 -16.66
N TYR A 83 0.02 8.66 -15.78
CA TYR A 83 -0.34 8.01 -14.52
C TYR A 83 -1.27 6.83 -14.84
N LEU A 84 -0.71 5.75 -15.39
CA LEU A 84 -1.41 4.47 -15.41
C LEU A 84 -1.14 3.86 -14.05
N GLY A 85 -2.10 3.93 -13.12
CA GLY A 85 -1.99 3.28 -11.82
C GLY A 85 -1.78 1.78 -12.00
N MET A 86 -0.52 1.33 -11.94
CA MET A 86 -0.18 -0.07 -11.85
C MET A 86 -0.17 -0.44 -10.38
N ILE A 87 -1.08 -1.33 -9.99
CA ILE A 87 -1.12 -1.84 -8.63
C ILE A 87 0.03 -2.85 -8.46
N GLY A 88 1.12 -2.41 -7.83
CA GLY A 88 2.29 -3.23 -7.52
C GLY A 88 2.11 -4.00 -6.20
N PHE A 89 1.49 -5.17 -6.24
CA PHE A 89 1.34 -5.97 -5.01
C PHE A 89 2.67 -6.60 -4.57
N MET A 90 3.33 -6.06 -3.54
CA MET A 90 4.47 -6.69 -2.86
C MET A 90 4.04 -7.29 -1.52
N LEU A 91 3.62 -8.56 -1.51
CA LEU A 91 3.23 -9.25 -0.28
C LEU A 91 4.47 -9.62 0.58
N CYS A 92 4.66 -8.93 1.70
CA CYS A 92 5.62 -9.33 2.74
C CYS A 92 5.00 -10.36 3.70
N SER A 93 5.84 -11.26 4.23
CA SER A 93 5.48 -12.33 5.17
C SER A 93 5.69 -11.91 6.62
N THR A 94 4.88 -12.42 7.54
CA THR A 94 5.05 -12.30 9.01
C THR A 94 6.33 -12.96 9.52
N GLU A 95 6.97 -13.79 8.69
CA GLU A 95 8.29 -14.35 8.93
C GLU A 95 9.35 -13.46 8.27
N GLY A 96 9.97 -12.58 9.05
CA GLY A 96 11.04 -11.70 8.59
C GLY A 96 11.50 -10.69 9.65
N PRO A 97 12.69 -10.09 9.49
CA PRO A 97 13.12 -8.98 10.34
C PRO A 97 12.18 -7.78 10.21
N PRO A 98 12.11 -6.88 11.21
CA PRO A 98 11.39 -5.62 11.12
C PRO A 98 11.73 -4.87 9.82
N VAL A 99 10.72 -4.30 9.17
CA VAL A 99 10.91 -3.54 7.93
C VAL A 99 11.41 -2.14 8.30
N ASP A 100 12.66 -1.85 7.97
CA ASP A 100 13.23 -0.50 8.06
C ASP A 100 13.17 0.17 6.68
N PHE A 101 12.18 1.04 6.49
CA PHE A 101 12.03 1.80 5.24
C PHE A 101 13.13 2.86 5.04
N LYS A 102 13.83 3.28 6.11
CA LYS A 102 14.96 4.21 5.99
C LYS A 102 16.21 3.49 5.48
N HIS A 103 16.33 2.19 5.73
CA HIS A 103 17.44 1.34 5.31
C HIS A 103 16.92 0.03 4.71
N PRO A 104 16.37 0.05 3.48
CA PRO A 104 15.77 -1.14 2.88
C PRO A 104 16.80 -2.27 2.74
N VAL A 105 16.44 -3.47 3.21
CA VAL A 105 17.28 -4.68 3.11
C VAL A 105 17.62 -5.02 1.66
N ASN A 106 16.73 -4.66 0.74
CA ASN A 106 16.94 -4.74 -0.69
C ASN A 106 16.66 -3.37 -1.33
N PRO A 107 17.69 -2.53 -1.52
CA PRO A 107 17.51 -1.24 -2.16
C PRO A 107 17.04 -1.45 -3.61
N VAL A 108 16.00 -0.71 -4.02
CA VAL A 108 15.53 -0.74 -5.41
C VAL A 108 16.59 -0.04 -6.24
N ASP A 109 17.38 -0.82 -6.98
CA ASP A 109 18.28 -0.29 -7.99
C ASP A 109 17.44 0.02 -9.24
N GLU A 110 17.59 1.22 -9.80
CA GLU A 110 16.78 1.70 -10.95
C GLU A 110 16.92 0.81 -12.20
N ASN A 111 17.86 -0.14 -12.19
CA ASN A 111 18.15 -1.06 -13.29
C ASN A 111 17.80 -2.54 -13.02
N ASP A 112 17.33 -2.90 -11.82
CA ASP A 112 17.23 -4.31 -11.42
C ASP A 112 15.77 -4.75 -11.19
N SER A 113 15.19 -5.40 -12.20
CA SER A 113 13.89 -6.07 -12.10
C SER A 113 14.03 -7.35 -11.28
N GLN A 114 14.07 -7.23 -9.95
CA GLN A 114 14.24 -8.39 -9.08
C GLN A 114 12.95 -9.23 -8.96
N SER A 115 13.00 -10.39 -9.63
CA SER A 115 12.09 -11.52 -9.47
C SER A 115 12.30 -12.18 -8.11
N SER A 116 11.26 -12.29 -7.29
CA SER A 116 11.32 -13.04 -6.03
C SER A 116 11.62 -14.53 -6.28
N SER A 117 12.43 -15.15 -5.42
CA SER A 117 12.84 -16.57 -5.51
C SER A 117 11.80 -17.57 -4.99
N ARG A 118 10.59 -17.12 -4.61
CA ARG A 118 9.50 -17.96 -4.11
C ARG A 118 8.25 -17.75 -4.98
N PRO A 119 7.43 -18.80 -5.21
CA PRO A 119 6.21 -18.64 -6.00
C PRO A 119 5.25 -17.69 -5.28
N LEU A 120 4.92 -16.59 -5.95
CA LEU A 120 3.93 -15.63 -5.52
C LEU A 120 2.57 -16.32 -5.39
N LYS A 121 1.94 -16.21 -4.23
CA LYS A 121 0.55 -16.66 -4.04
C LYS A 121 -0.37 -15.49 -4.33
N PHE A 122 -0.99 -15.50 -5.49
CA PHE A 122 -2.07 -14.58 -5.82
C PHE A 122 -3.34 -15.04 -5.10
N TYR A 123 -3.86 -14.23 -4.19
CA TYR A 123 -5.26 -14.36 -3.79
C TYR A 123 -6.10 -13.75 -4.91
N LYS A 124 -6.45 -14.58 -5.91
CA LYS A 124 -7.57 -14.28 -6.79
C LYS A 124 -8.85 -14.52 -5.99
N SER A 125 -9.64 -13.49 -5.78
CA SER A 125 -11.05 -13.66 -5.47
C SER A 125 -11.73 -14.22 -6.72
N GLU A 126 -11.94 -15.52 -6.77
CA GLU A 126 -13.13 -16.03 -7.45
C GLU A 126 -14.33 -15.75 -6.53
N VAL A 127 -14.77 -14.48 -6.52
CA VAL A 127 -16.15 -13.96 -6.54
C VAL A 127 -16.07 -12.50 -6.98
#